data_AF-G8C0M9-F1
#
_entry.id   AF-G8C0M9-F1
#
_cell.length_a   1.000
_cell.length_b   1.000
_cell.length_c   1.000
_cell.angle_alpha   90.00
_cell.angle_beta   90.00
_cell.angle_gamma   90.00
#
_symmetry.space_group_name_H-M   'P 1'
#
loop_
_entity.id
_entity.type
_entity.pdbx_description
1 polymer ?
#
loop_
_entity_poly.entity_id
_entity_poly.type
_entity_poly.pdbx_seq_one_letter_code
_entity_poly.pdbx_strand_id
1 'polypeptide(L)'
;MVAKKRTTLRNKAASKKPNNSLNGSEAVFHQLSTPNSFPEDPKAFLHQLRETKKEKQMNKQDTFLTQIKERAAGNPDFAGISKSSIRRRKRNMKNDLKPKMNDLLLSLNKEAGLKEILENDHKTGSLEDEDMMVDTNVTKITKSTKYRHINNETSASVKIKKNQPSIRNQKGAKQLTKDESKRFVQVLNNNAFKADPFGSLKEIIKMQKF
;
A
#
# COMPACT_ATOMS: atom_id res chain seq x y z
N MET A 1 -19.14 -17.70 19.84
CA MET A 1 -19.16 -17.51 18.37
C MET A 1 -19.98 -16.26 18.04
N VAL A 2 -19.38 -15.22 17.44
CA VAL A 2 -20.10 -13.97 17.14
C VAL A 2 -20.70 -14.07 15.73
N ALA A 3 -22.02 -14.20 15.65
CA ALA A 3 -22.74 -14.28 14.39
C ALA A 3 -22.67 -12.94 13.65
N LYS A 4 -21.97 -12.93 12.51
CA LYS A 4 -21.91 -11.76 11.62
C LYS A 4 -23.24 -11.62 10.89
N LYS A 5 -24.13 -10.73 11.37
CA LYS A 5 -25.36 -10.36 10.66
C LYS A 5 -25.01 -9.76 9.28
N ARG A 6 -25.30 -10.49 8.21
CA ARG A 6 -25.15 -10.01 6.82
C ARG A 6 -26.30 -9.05 6.51
N THR A 7 -25.98 -7.77 6.40
CA THR A 7 -26.92 -6.73 6.00
C THR A 7 -27.10 -6.76 4.48
N THR A 8 -28.20 -7.34 4.00
CA THR A 8 -28.55 -7.33 2.58
C THR A 8 -29.25 -6.02 2.22
N LEU A 9 -29.12 -5.57 0.96
CA LEU A 9 -29.71 -4.32 0.46
C LEU A 9 -31.23 -4.23 0.69
N ARG A 10 -31.94 -5.36 0.72
CA ARG A 10 -33.38 -5.41 1.04
C ARG A 10 -33.68 -4.90 2.46
N ASN A 11 -32.87 -5.27 3.45
CA ASN A 11 -33.09 -4.83 4.84
C ASN A 11 -32.79 -3.33 5.02
N LYS A 12 -31.92 -2.75 4.17
CA LYS A 12 -31.64 -1.31 4.14
C LYS A 12 -32.75 -0.47 3.52
N ALA A 13 -33.51 -1.05 2.58
CA ALA A 13 -34.66 -0.37 1.98
C ALA A 13 -35.87 -0.36 2.94
N ALA A 14 -36.06 -1.42 3.72
CA ALA A 14 -37.14 -1.52 4.70
C ALA A 14 -36.99 -0.53 5.87
N SER A 15 -35.75 -0.21 6.29
CA SER A 15 -35.50 0.73 7.40
C SER A 15 -35.60 2.22 7.00
N LYS A 16 -35.92 2.52 5.73
CA LYS A 16 -36.04 3.88 5.18
C LYS A 16 -37.49 4.24 4.86
N LYS A 17 -38.47 3.68 5.58
CA LYS A 17 -39.82 4.26 5.55
C LYS A 17 -39.85 5.54 6.40
N PRO A 18 -40.33 6.67 5.86
CA PRO A 18 -40.58 7.86 6.67
C PRO A 18 -41.76 7.58 7.60
N ASN A 19 -41.54 7.77 8.91
CA ASN A 19 -42.59 7.91 9.91
C ASN A 19 -43.35 9.22 9.60
N ASN A 20 -44.36 9.18 8.75
CA ASN A 20 -45.33 10.26 8.68
C ASN A 20 -46.69 9.75 8.20
N SER A 21 -47.46 9.18 9.12
CA SER A 21 -48.92 9.10 9.01
C SER A 21 -49.52 8.84 10.40
N LEU A 22 -49.46 9.86 11.24
CA LEU A 22 -50.44 10.08 12.31
C LEU A 22 -51.49 11.03 11.74
N ASN A 23 -52.70 10.51 11.55
CA ASN A 23 -53.96 11.08 12.07
C ASN A 23 -55.13 10.57 11.22
N GLY A 24 -55.97 9.77 11.86
CA GLY A 24 -57.26 9.38 11.33
C GLY A 24 -58.29 10.48 11.47
N SER A 25 -59.34 10.35 10.67
CA SER A 25 -60.69 10.74 11.04
C SER A 25 -61.64 9.95 10.14
N GLU A 26 -62.40 9.05 10.74
CA GLU A 26 -63.71 8.66 10.21
C GLU A 26 -64.52 9.93 9.94
N ALA A 27 -65.23 9.99 8.81
CA ALA A 27 -66.67 10.27 8.78
C ALA A 27 -67.16 10.56 7.35
N VAL A 28 -68.40 10.11 7.12
CA VAL A 28 -69.41 10.62 6.18
C VAL A 28 -69.36 10.14 4.73
N PHE A 29 -70.16 9.10 4.53
CA PHE A 29 -70.89 8.78 3.31
C PHE A 29 -71.91 9.90 2.99
N HIS A 30 -71.64 10.72 1.97
CA HIS A 30 -72.62 11.53 1.22
C HIS A 30 -72.07 11.64 -0.21
N GLN A 31 -72.69 10.98 -1.20
CA GLN A 31 -73.79 11.52 -2.02
C GLN A 31 -73.25 12.03 -3.37
N LEU A 32 -73.83 11.48 -4.44
CA LEU A 32 -73.60 11.84 -5.83
C LEU A 32 -73.64 13.36 -6.05
N SER A 33 -72.78 13.87 -6.93
CA SER A 33 -72.99 14.92 -7.96
C SER A 33 -71.80 15.90 -8.08
N THR A 34 -71.29 16.03 -9.32
CA THR A 34 -70.31 16.98 -9.91
C THR A 34 -68.92 16.40 -10.24
N PRO A 35 -68.42 16.59 -11.49
CA PRO A 35 -67.03 16.31 -11.84
C PRO A 35 -66.17 17.44 -11.29
N ASN A 36 -65.90 17.41 -9.99
CA ASN A 36 -64.97 18.32 -9.35
C ASN A 36 -63.56 17.98 -9.83
N SER A 37 -63.06 18.83 -10.73
CA SER A 37 -61.64 19.04 -10.98
C SER A 37 -60.89 19.04 -9.65
N PHE A 38 -60.17 17.97 -9.36
CA PHE A 38 -59.16 18.01 -8.30
C PHE A 38 -58.20 19.17 -8.60
N PRO A 39 -57.66 19.89 -7.60
CA PRO A 39 -56.59 20.84 -7.85
C PRO A 39 -55.46 20.09 -8.56
N GLU A 40 -54.98 20.62 -9.68
CA GLU A 40 -53.84 20.04 -10.39
C GLU A 40 -52.70 19.86 -9.40
N ASP A 41 -52.36 18.62 -9.07
CA ASP A 41 -51.22 18.33 -8.21
C ASP A 41 -50.01 18.95 -8.90
N PRO A 42 -49.28 19.90 -8.29
CA PRO A 42 -48.11 20.51 -8.91
C PRO A 42 -47.00 19.49 -9.24
N LYS A 43 -47.17 18.22 -8.84
CA LYS A 43 -46.32 17.06 -9.18
C LYS A 43 -46.97 16.06 -10.15
N ALA A 44 -48.14 16.34 -10.70
CA ALA A 44 -48.81 15.49 -11.70
C ALA A 44 -48.04 15.43 -13.04
N PHE A 45 -47.19 16.43 -13.31
CA PHE A 45 -46.25 16.36 -14.41
C PHE A 45 -45.12 15.38 -14.07
N LEU A 46 -44.95 14.37 -14.93
CA LEU A 46 -43.81 13.44 -14.99
C LEU A 46 -42.56 14.12 -14.42
N HIS A 47 -42.05 13.61 -13.29
CA HIS A 47 -40.93 14.21 -12.56
C HIS A 47 -39.84 14.68 -13.52
N GLN A 48 -39.82 16.01 -13.76
CA GLN A 48 -38.80 16.59 -14.61
C GLN A 48 -37.46 16.28 -13.95
N LEU A 49 -36.57 15.68 -14.73
CA LEU A 49 -35.22 15.40 -14.25
C LEU A 49 -34.60 16.74 -13.87
N ARG A 50 -34.27 16.91 -12.59
CA ARG A 50 -33.65 18.14 -12.05
C ARG A 50 -32.40 18.58 -12.80
N GLU A 51 -31.73 17.65 -13.47
CA GLU A 51 -30.54 17.89 -14.27
C GLU A 51 -30.60 17.04 -15.54
N THR A 52 -30.16 17.61 -16.65
CA THR A 52 -30.05 16.88 -17.93
C THR A 52 -28.92 15.84 -17.88
N LYS A 53 -28.95 14.84 -18.77
CA LYS A 53 -27.87 13.84 -18.87
C LYS A 53 -26.52 14.50 -19.18
N LYS A 54 -26.52 15.55 -20.00
CA LYS A 54 -25.34 16.34 -20.38
C LYS A 54 -24.75 17.05 -19.16
N GLU A 55 -25.60 17.70 -18.37
CA GLU A 55 -25.21 18.39 -17.14
C GLU A 55 -24.65 17.42 -16.09
N LYS A 56 -25.27 16.25 -15.89
CA LYS A 56 -24.73 15.20 -15.01
C LYS A 56 -23.35 14.71 -15.46
N GLN A 57 -23.09 14.68 -16.76
CA GLN A 57 -21.79 14.29 -17.29
C GLN A 57 -20.75 15.39 -17.05
N MET A 58 -21.10 16.66 -17.27
CA MET A 58 -20.24 17.80 -16.96
C MET A 58 -19.93 17.87 -15.47
N ASN A 59 -20.92 17.77 -14.59
CA ASN A 59 -20.73 17.76 -13.14
C ASN A 59 -19.80 16.62 -12.67
N LYS A 60 -19.86 15.44 -13.32
CA LYS A 60 -18.92 14.33 -13.06
C LYS A 60 -17.50 14.64 -13.52
N GLN A 61 -17.35 15.30 -14.66
CA GLN A 61 -16.04 15.72 -15.17
C GLN A 61 -15.45 16.82 -14.29
N ASP A 62 -16.24 17.82 -13.91
CA ASP A 62 -15.83 18.93 -13.06
C ASP A 62 -15.44 18.45 -11.66
N THR A 63 -16.24 17.57 -11.04
CA THR A 63 -15.88 16.95 -9.75
C THR A 63 -14.61 16.10 -9.82
N PHE A 64 -14.32 15.51 -10.98
CA PHE A 64 -13.08 14.78 -11.19
C PHE A 64 -11.88 15.72 -11.36
N LEU A 65 -12.04 16.81 -12.11
CA LEU A 65 -11.00 17.82 -12.31
C LEU A 65 -10.69 18.58 -11.02
N THR A 66 -11.70 18.94 -10.22
CA THR A 66 -11.48 19.55 -8.90
C THR A 66 -10.75 18.59 -7.98
N GLN A 67 -11.13 17.31 -7.95
CA GLN A 67 -10.38 16.29 -7.21
C GLN A 67 -8.93 16.16 -7.69
N ILE A 68 -8.64 16.31 -8.99
CA ILE A 68 -7.25 16.29 -9.49
C ILE A 68 -6.49 17.55 -9.08
N LYS A 69 -7.11 18.73 -9.16
CA LYS A 69 -6.48 19.99 -8.76
C LYS A 69 -6.18 20.04 -7.26
N GLU A 70 -7.13 19.58 -6.43
CA GLU A 70 -6.93 19.43 -4.98
C GLU A 70 -5.83 18.39 -4.67
N ARG A 71 -5.72 17.31 -5.46
CA ARG A 71 -4.63 16.32 -5.37
C ARG A 71 -3.26 16.92 -5.67
N ALA A 72 -3.17 17.88 -6.59
CA ALA A 72 -1.90 18.54 -6.93
C ALA A 72 -1.45 19.53 -5.84
N ALA A 73 -2.38 20.07 -5.05
CA ALA A 73 -2.12 21.11 -4.06
C ALA A 73 -1.84 20.60 -2.62
N GLY A 74 -2.16 19.33 -2.28
CA GLY A 74 -2.04 18.84 -0.90
C GLY A 74 -1.71 17.35 -0.75
N ASN A 75 -0.45 17.07 -0.38
CA ASN A 75 0.13 15.75 -0.04
C ASN A 75 0.11 14.67 -1.16
N PRO A 76 1.29 14.25 -1.67
CA PRO A 76 1.40 13.39 -2.86
C PRO A 76 0.95 11.94 -2.65
N ASP A 77 0.83 11.47 -1.41
CA ASP A 77 0.87 10.02 -1.20
C ASP A 77 -0.48 9.31 -1.31
N PHE A 78 -1.62 9.92 -0.94
CA PHE A 78 -2.91 9.20 -0.93
C PHE A 78 -4.18 10.04 -1.09
N ALA A 79 -4.10 11.35 -1.37
CA ALA A 79 -5.29 12.18 -1.53
C ALA A 79 -6.14 11.70 -2.74
N GLY A 80 -7.43 11.43 -2.54
CA GLY A 80 -8.38 11.10 -3.62
C GLY A 80 -8.39 9.66 -4.16
N ILE A 81 -7.54 8.76 -3.66
CA ILE A 81 -7.65 7.33 -4.00
C ILE A 81 -8.64 6.66 -3.03
N SER A 82 -9.64 5.97 -3.58
CA SER A 82 -10.60 5.23 -2.75
C SER A 82 -9.90 4.17 -1.88
N LYS A 83 -10.43 3.91 -0.68
CA LYS A 83 -9.87 2.89 0.24
C LYS A 83 -9.68 1.54 -0.45
N SER A 84 -10.58 1.15 -1.35
CA SER A 84 -10.49 -0.11 -2.10
C SER A 84 -9.34 -0.10 -3.12
N SER A 85 -9.11 1.01 -3.81
CA SER A 85 -7.99 1.18 -4.73
C SER A 85 -6.65 1.15 -4.00
N ILE A 86 -6.53 1.82 -2.85
CA ILE A 86 -5.33 1.74 -1.99
C ILE A 86 -5.07 0.29 -1.55
N ARG A 87 -6.11 -0.44 -1.12
CA ARG A 87 -5.98 -1.86 -0.73
C ARG A 87 -5.58 -2.76 -1.89
N ARG A 88 -6.03 -2.46 -3.11
CA ARG A 88 -5.62 -3.19 -4.33
C ARG A 88 -4.14 -2.91 -4.63
N ARG A 89 -3.72 -1.64 -4.67
CA ARG A 89 -2.32 -1.24 -4.89
C ARG A 89 -1.38 -1.89 -3.87
N LYS A 90 -1.73 -1.84 -2.57
CA LYS A 90 -0.95 -2.49 -1.51
C LYS A 90 -0.88 -4.01 -1.66
N ARG A 91 -1.98 -4.67 -2.05
CA ARG A 91 -1.97 -6.13 -2.29
C ARG A 91 -1.11 -6.50 -3.49
N ASN A 92 -1.17 -5.72 -4.57
CA ASN A 92 -0.34 -5.95 -5.76
C ASN A 92 1.14 -5.78 -5.41
N MET A 93 1.53 -4.65 -4.80
CA MET A 93 2.91 -4.45 -4.34
C MET A 93 3.37 -5.57 -3.40
N LYS A 94 2.52 -5.99 -2.45
CA LYS A 94 2.85 -7.13 -1.58
C LYS A 94 3.04 -8.43 -2.37
N ASN A 95 2.24 -8.67 -3.41
CA ASN A 95 2.37 -9.86 -4.25
C ASN A 95 3.59 -9.80 -5.18
N ASP A 96 4.01 -8.60 -5.58
CA ASP A 96 5.20 -8.39 -6.40
C ASP A 96 6.48 -8.54 -5.58
N LEU A 97 6.48 -8.09 -4.32
CA LEU A 97 7.58 -8.27 -3.37
C LEU A 97 7.65 -9.67 -2.73
N LYS A 98 6.68 -10.55 -2.98
CA LYS A 98 6.82 -11.95 -2.53
C LYS A 98 7.94 -12.62 -3.32
N PRO A 99 8.74 -13.50 -2.69
CA PRO A 99 9.75 -14.25 -3.42
C PRO A 99 9.07 -15.09 -4.51
N LYS A 100 9.45 -14.84 -5.76
CA LYS A 100 9.00 -15.60 -6.94
C LYS A 100 10.21 -16.37 -7.45
N MET A 101 10.19 -17.69 -7.33
CA MET A 101 11.28 -18.56 -7.82
C MET A 101 11.57 -18.32 -9.30
N ASN A 102 10.53 -18.12 -10.11
CA ASN A 102 10.68 -17.84 -11.54
C ASN A 102 11.43 -16.52 -11.81
N ASP A 103 11.28 -15.51 -10.94
CA ASP A 103 11.99 -14.23 -11.08
C ASP A 103 13.47 -14.39 -10.68
N LEU A 104 13.75 -15.20 -9.66
CA LEU A 104 15.11 -15.57 -9.27
C LEU A 104 15.82 -16.34 -10.39
N LEU A 105 15.16 -17.33 -11.01
CA LEU A 105 15.72 -18.11 -12.12
C LEU A 105 15.96 -17.23 -13.37
N LEU A 106 15.05 -16.29 -13.66
CA LEU A 106 15.24 -15.33 -14.75
C LEU A 106 16.33 -14.31 -14.45
N SER A 107 16.52 -13.91 -13.19
CA SER A 107 17.59 -12.99 -12.77
C SER A 107 18.96 -13.69 -12.80
N LEU A 108 19.05 -14.92 -12.31
CA LEU A 108 20.26 -15.77 -12.36
C LEU A 108 20.74 -15.97 -13.79
N ASN A 109 19.82 -16.25 -14.72
CA ASN A 109 20.15 -16.41 -16.13
C ASN A 109 20.56 -15.09 -16.82
N LYS A 110 20.22 -13.93 -16.25
CA LYS A 110 20.56 -12.60 -16.78
C LYS A 110 21.89 -12.06 -16.25
N GLU A 111 22.34 -12.48 -15.07
CA GLU A 111 23.64 -12.09 -14.52
C GLU A 111 24.76 -12.90 -15.19
N ALA A 112 25.28 -12.38 -16.30
CA ALA A 112 26.35 -13.01 -17.09
C ALA A 112 27.61 -13.38 -16.28
N GLY A 113 27.90 -12.66 -15.18
CA GLY A 113 29.05 -12.93 -14.31
C GLY A 113 28.89 -14.15 -13.38
N LEU A 114 27.67 -14.65 -13.16
CA LEU A 114 27.41 -15.87 -12.38
C LEU A 114 27.50 -17.14 -13.22
N LYS A 115 27.25 -17.02 -14.53
CA LYS A 115 27.33 -18.14 -15.48
C LYS A 115 28.75 -18.71 -15.56
N GLU A 116 29.75 -17.84 -15.48
CA GLU A 116 31.17 -18.20 -15.49
C GLU A 116 31.61 -18.95 -14.22
N ILE A 117 30.95 -18.72 -13.08
CA ILE A 117 31.21 -19.45 -11.82
C ILE A 117 30.54 -20.82 -11.86
N LEU A 118 29.29 -20.89 -12.36
CA LEU A 118 28.52 -22.13 -12.46
C LEU A 118 29.14 -23.13 -13.45
N GLU A 119 29.70 -22.66 -14.57
CA GLU A 119 30.40 -23.51 -15.53
C GLU A 119 31.75 -24.04 -15.00
N ASN A 120 32.35 -23.36 -14.01
CA ASN A 120 33.58 -23.80 -13.36
C ASN A 120 33.33 -24.81 -12.21
N ASP A 121 32.26 -24.65 -11.43
CA ASP A 121 31.92 -25.57 -10.34
C ASP A 121 31.44 -26.96 -10.83
N HIS A 122 30.87 -27.05 -12.04
CA HIS A 122 30.46 -28.34 -12.63
C HIS A 122 31.62 -29.22 -13.11
N LYS A 123 32.88 -28.76 -13.05
CA LYS A 123 34.06 -29.57 -13.43
C LYS A 123 34.77 -30.26 -12.26
N THR A 124 34.43 -29.94 -11.00
CA THR A 124 35.20 -30.41 -9.82
C THR A 124 34.35 -31.03 -8.71
N GLY A 125 33.32 -31.81 -9.06
CA GLY A 125 32.44 -32.40 -8.05
C GLY A 125 31.58 -33.55 -8.51
N SER A 126 32.15 -34.54 -9.23
CA SER A 126 31.55 -35.87 -9.30
C SER A 126 32.17 -36.73 -8.21
N LEU A 127 31.53 -36.82 -7.04
CA LEU A 127 31.79 -37.86 -6.05
C LEU A 127 30.57 -37.94 -5.10
N GLU A 128 29.81 -39.00 -5.33
CA GLU A 128 29.02 -39.79 -4.37
C GLU A 128 27.76 -39.17 -3.75
N ASP A 129 26.63 -39.64 -4.29
CA ASP A 129 25.32 -39.68 -3.65
C ASP A 129 25.38 -40.52 -2.37
N GLU A 130 25.50 -39.85 -1.22
CA GLU A 130 25.19 -40.45 0.08
C GLU A 130 23.88 -39.85 0.60
N ASP A 131 22.88 -40.72 0.72
CA ASP A 131 21.54 -40.47 1.24
C ASP A 131 21.59 -39.94 2.69
N MET A 132 21.65 -38.63 2.87
CA MET A 132 21.40 -38.01 4.17
C MET A 132 19.89 -38.01 4.47
N MET A 133 19.43 -39.03 5.21
CA MET A 133 18.13 -39.01 5.88
C MET A 133 18.06 -37.83 6.84
N VAL A 134 17.19 -36.86 6.52
CA VAL A 134 16.86 -35.75 7.43
C VAL A 134 15.70 -36.21 8.31
N ASP A 135 15.99 -36.56 9.57
CA ASP A 135 14.97 -36.83 10.57
C ASP A 135 14.13 -35.57 10.84
N THR A 136 12.94 -35.51 10.24
CA THR A 136 11.99 -34.40 10.38
C THR A 136 11.15 -34.49 11.65
N ASN A 137 11.79 -34.55 12.83
CA ASN A 137 11.08 -34.49 14.12
C ASN A 137 11.73 -33.48 15.08
N VAL A 138 11.63 -32.19 14.75
CA VAL A 138 11.92 -31.09 15.69
C VAL A 138 10.61 -30.43 16.13
N THR A 139 9.99 -30.95 17.18
CA THR A 139 8.81 -30.35 17.82
C THR A 139 9.15 -29.81 19.21
N LYS A 140 10.08 -28.85 19.28
CA LYS A 140 10.08 -27.77 20.30
C LYS A 140 11.22 -26.79 20.06
N ILE A 141 10.87 -25.58 19.65
CA ILE A 141 11.82 -24.45 19.65
C ILE A 141 11.91 -23.94 21.09
N THR A 142 12.90 -24.40 21.84
CA THR A 142 13.27 -23.79 23.11
C THR A 142 14.11 -22.55 22.82
N LYS A 143 13.57 -21.36 23.13
CA LYS A 143 14.30 -20.10 23.02
C LYS A 143 15.37 -20.05 24.11
N SER A 144 16.56 -20.58 23.84
CA SER A 144 17.69 -20.43 24.77
C SER A 144 18.26 -19.01 24.66
N THR A 145 18.46 -18.36 25.80
CA THR A 145 19.10 -17.03 25.90
C THR A 145 20.61 -17.08 25.65
N LYS A 146 21.19 -18.29 25.59
CA LYS A 146 22.61 -18.56 25.48
C LYS A 146 23.22 -18.21 24.12
N TYR A 147 22.42 -17.93 23.09
CA TYR A 147 22.92 -17.58 21.74
C TYR A 147 22.55 -16.16 21.27
N ARG A 148 22.07 -15.29 22.18
CA ARG A 148 21.62 -13.94 21.79
C ARG A 148 22.74 -13.01 21.31
N HIS A 149 24.00 -13.35 21.60
CA HIS A 149 25.18 -12.54 21.32
C HIS A 149 25.86 -12.86 19.98
N ILE A 150 25.57 -14.02 19.36
CA ILE A 150 26.22 -14.43 18.10
C ILE A 150 25.73 -13.61 16.90
N ASN A 151 24.55 -13.00 16.97
CA ASN A 151 23.96 -12.24 15.86
C ASN A 151 24.44 -10.78 15.73
N ASN A 152 25.35 -10.30 16.58
CA ASN A 152 25.79 -8.89 16.57
C ASN A 152 27.15 -8.65 15.89
N GLU A 153 27.87 -9.70 15.51
CA GLU A 153 29.23 -9.59 14.95
C GLU A 153 29.28 -9.83 13.43
N THR A 154 28.13 -9.89 12.75
CA THR A 154 28.13 -9.84 11.30
C THR A 154 28.56 -8.44 10.84
N SER A 155 29.65 -8.43 10.10
CA SER A 155 30.40 -7.29 9.54
C SER A 155 29.53 -6.36 8.68
N ALA A 156 28.67 -5.56 9.30
CA ALA A 156 27.92 -4.42 8.73
C ALA A 156 27.00 -3.71 9.75
N SER A 157 26.88 -4.21 10.97
CA SER A 157 26.03 -3.59 12.00
C SER A 157 26.61 -2.26 12.48
N VAL A 158 26.12 -1.14 11.93
CA VAL A 158 26.49 0.21 12.39
C VAL A 158 26.08 0.34 13.86
N LYS A 159 27.08 0.40 14.75
CA LYS A 159 26.88 0.61 16.19
C LYS A 159 26.04 1.86 16.42
N ILE A 160 24.79 1.68 16.85
CA ILE A 160 23.86 2.78 17.13
C ILE A 160 24.39 3.53 18.36
N LYS A 161 24.97 4.71 18.15
CA LYS A 161 25.43 5.57 19.25
C LYS A 161 24.22 6.15 19.99
N LYS A 162 24.27 6.14 21.32
CA LYS A 162 23.25 6.79 22.17
C LYS A 162 23.22 8.29 21.85
N ASN A 163 22.04 8.91 21.90
CA ASN A 163 21.80 10.34 21.65
C ASN A 163 21.99 10.85 20.20
N GLN A 164 22.05 9.97 19.20
CA GLN A 164 22.00 10.38 17.79
C GLN A 164 20.55 10.55 17.30
N PRO A 165 20.30 11.45 16.32
CA PRO A 165 18.97 11.61 15.75
C PRO A 165 18.52 10.28 15.12
N SER A 166 17.27 9.90 15.40
CA SER A 166 16.68 8.65 14.93
C SER A 166 15.66 8.90 13.83
N ILE A 167 15.68 8.09 12.78
CA ILE A 167 14.69 8.12 11.69
C ILE A 167 13.27 7.81 12.17
N ARG A 168 13.14 7.16 13.33
CA ARG A 168 11.84 6.83 13.92
C ARG A 168 11.11 8.07 14.44
N ASN A 169 11.84 9.11 14.84
CA ASN A 169 11.27 10.35 15.35
C ASN A 169 11.25 11.41 14.25
N GLN A 170 10.13 12.10 14.02
CA GLN A 170 10.02 13.08 12.93
C GLN A 170 11.07 14.20 13.00
N LYS A 171 11.35 14.73 14.21
CA LYS A 171 12.41 15.74 14.41
C LYS A 171 13.80 15.17 14.09
N GLY A 172 14.06 13.93 14.51
CA GLY A 172 15.32 13.23 14.23
C GLY A 172 15.51 12.96 12.75
N ALA A 173 14.47 12.49 12.06
CA ALA A 173 14.48 12.27 10.62
C ALA A 173 14.78 13.57 9.85
N LYS A 174 14.14 14.69 10.20
CA LYS A 174 14.46 16.00 9.60
C LYS A 174 15.91 16.41 9.79
N GLN A 175 16.48 16.12 10.97
CA GLN A 175 17.88 16.42 11.24
C GLN A 175 18.82 15.53 10.42
N LEU A 176 18.55 14.22 10.35
CA LEU A 176 19.29 13.27 9.52
C LEU A 176 19.31 13.71 8.06
N THR A 177 18.16 14.11 7.50
CA THR A 177 18.09 14.58 6.11
C THR A 177 18.98 15.79 5.87
N LYS A 178 19.05 16.75 6.81
CA LYS A 178 19.95 17.91 6.71
C LYS A 178 21.41 17.49 6.75
N ASP A 179 21.76 16.59 7.65
CA ASP A 179 23.15 16.13 7.82
C ASP A 179 23.59 15.28 6.63
N GLU A 180 22.71 14.44 6.08
CA GLU A 180 22.91 13.67 4.85
C GLU A 180 23.08 14.60 3.64
N SER A 181 22.24 15.63 3.51
CA SER A 181 22.37 16.61 2.43
C SER A 181 23.72 17.32 2.47
N LYS A 182 24.21 17.69 3.67
CA LYS A 182 25.55 18.27 3.85
C LYS A 182 26.66 17.29 3.46
N ARG A 183 26.59 16.04 3.93
CA ARG A 183 27.56 14.99 3.57
C ARG A 183 27.58 14.73 2.07
N PHE A 184 26.41 14.72 1.43
CA PHE A 184 26.29 14.53 0.00
C PHE A 184 27.00 15.65 -0.78
N VAL A 185 26.79 16.91 -0.40
CA VAL A 185 27.51 18.04 -1.00
C VAL A 185 29.03 17.93 -0.79
N GLN A 186 29.47 17.47 0.39
CA GLN A 186 30.91 17.23 0.64
C GLN A 186 31.49 16.15 -0.29
N VAL A 187 30.77 15.04 -0.48
CA VAL A 187 31.19 13.95 -1.40
C VAL A 187 31.25 14.47 -2.83
N LEU A 188 30.25 15.23 -3.26
CA LEU A 188 30.23 15.84 -4.59
C LEU A 188 31.38 16.84 -4.81
N ASN A 189 31.88 17.49 -3.75
CA ASN A 189 33.02 18.40 -3.85
C ASN A 189 34.38 17.69 -3.86
N ASN A 190 34.44 16.39 -3.55
CA ASN A 190 35.68 15.64 -3.53
C ASN A 190 36.14 15.29 -4.96
N ASN A 191 37.31 15.80 -5.35
CA ASN A 191 37.88 15.56 -6.69
C ASN A 191 38.17 14.07 -6.95
N ALA A 192 38.57 13.31 -5.94
CA ALA A 192 38.81 11.87 -6.09
C ALA A 192 37.51 11.11 -6.42
N PHE A 193 36.40 11.51 -5.79
CA PHE A 193 35.08 10.94 -6.06
C PHE A 193 34.56 11.33 -7.45
N LYS A 194 34.85 12.56 -7.92
CA LYS A 194 34.51 12.99 -9.28
C LYS A 194 35.28 12.23 -10.36
N ALA A 195 36.55 11.88 -10.11
CA ALA A 195 37.40 11.17 -11.05
C ALA A 195 36.97 9.69 -11.17
N ASP A 196 36.79 9.00 -10.03
CA ASP A 196 36.28 7.63 -10.00
C ASP A 196 35.38 7.40 -8.76
N PRO A 197 34.04 7.42 -8.94
CA PRO A 197 33.11 7.23 -7.83
C PRO A 197 33.11 5.80 -7.29
N PHE A 198 33.38 4.80 -8.13
CA PHE A 198 33.36 3.40 -7.71
C PHE A 198 34.70 2.97 -7.10
N GLY A 199 35.82 3.48 -7.62
CA GLY A 199 37.15 3.28 -7.02
C GLY A 199 37.24 3.86 -5.62
N SER A 200 36.86 5.13 -5.46
CA SER A 200 36.82 5.79 -4.15
C SER A 200 35.88 5.08 -3.15
N LEU A 201 34.73 4.58 -3.60
CA LEU A 201 33.83 3.78 -2.75
C LEU A 201 34.45 2.45 -2.32
N LYS A 202 35.14 1.73 -3.22
CA LYS A 202 35.86 0.49 -2.89
C LYS A 202 36.94 0.73 -1.84
N GLU A 203 37.69 1.82 -1.96
CA GLU A 203 38.72 2.21 -0.98
C GLU A 203 38.11 2.49 0.40
N ILE A 204 37.02 3.26 0.46
CA ILE A 204 36.31 3.55 1.72
C ILE A 204 35.79 2.26 2.37
N ILE A 205 35.17 1.37 1.58
CA ILE A 205 34.68 0.07 2.07
C ILE A 205 35.84 -0.78 2.58
N LYS A 206 37.00 -0.76 1.90
CA LYS A 206 38.21 -1.46 2.35
C LYS A 206 38.73 -0.87 3.67
N MET A 207 38.73 0.45 3.82
CA MET A 207 39.14 1.11 5.08
C MET A 207 38.18 0.83 6.24
N GLN A 208 36.88 0.67 5.99
CA GLN A 208 35.89 0.39 7.03
C GLN A 208 35.94 -1.05 7.58
N LYS A 209 36.59 -1.98 6.85
CA LYS A 209 36.77 -3.38 7.28
C LYS A 209 37.90 -3.56 8.30
N PHE A 210 38.72 -2.54 8.54
CA PHE A 210 39.77 -2.50 9.56
C PHE A 210 39.38 -1.54 10.69
#